data_AF-A0A3B0QBZ0-F1
#
_entry.id   AF-A0A3B0QBZ0-F1
#
_cell.length_a   1.000
_cell.length_b   1.000
_cell.length_c   1.000
_cell.angle_alpha   90.00
_cell.angle_beta   90.00
_cell.angle_gamma   90.00
#
_symmetry.space_group_name_H-M   'P 1'
#
loop_
_entity.id
_entity.type
_entity.pdbx_description
1 polymer ?
#
loop_
_entity_poly.entity_id
_entity_poly.type
_entity_poly.pdbx_seq_one_letter_code
_entity_poly.pdbx_strand_id
1 'polypeptide(L)' 'MSMVNYGPTAVVKNFIDGVAVANKTFSYKYSTTQDAVGFLTNLNVLVIGSQGANFGTYPW' A
#
# COMPACT_ATOMS: atom_id res chain seq x y z
N MET A 1 1.48 -8.98 9.03
CA MET A 1 2.23 -7.79 9.50
C MET A 1 1.60 -7.27 10.79
N SER A 2 2.41 -6.88 11.78
CA SER A 2 1.88 -6.26 13.01
C SER A 2 1.58 -4.77 12.76
N MET A 3 0.44 -4.30 13.24
CA MET A 3 0.07 -2.89 13.23
C MET A 3 0.94 -2.12 14.21
N VAL A 4 1.67 -1.13 13.70
CA VAL A 4 2.48 -0.19 14.49
C VAL A 4 1.93 1.20 14.24
N ASN A 5 1.47 1.86 15.29
CA ASN A 5 0.93 3.23 15.23
C ASN A 5 -0.10 3.40 14.08
N TYR A 6 -1.12 2.55 14.06
CA TYR A 6 -2.20 2.55 13.04
C TYR A 6 -1.77 2.21 11.60
N GLY A 7 -0.59 1.62 11.40
CA GLY A 7 -0.09 1.31 10.06
C GLY A 7 0.91 0.15 9.97
N PRO A 8 1.53 -0.04 8.79
CA PRO A 8 2.63 -0.98 8.63
C PRO A 8 3.85 -0.63 9.47
N THR A 9 4.66 -1.65 9.75
CA THR A 9 6.01 -1.42 10.29
C THR A 9 6.85 -0.59 9.31
N ALA A 10 7.85 0.13 9.82
CA ALA A 10 8.75 0.94 9.01
C ALA A 10 9.45 0.12 7.91
N VAL A 11 9.80 -1.15 8.18
CA VAL A 11 10.41 -2.04 7.19
C VAL A 11 9.48 -2.29 5.99
N VAL A 12 8.20 -2.58 6.25
CA VAL A 12 7.22 -2.78 5.16
C VAL A 12 6.98 -1.48 4.40
N LYS A 13 6.89 -0.35 5.10
CA LYS A 13 6.73 0.96 4.45
C LYS A 13 7.91 1.30 3.54
N ASN A 14 9.14 1.10 4.02
CA ASN A 14 10.35 1.33 3.24
C ASN A 14 10.43 0.42 2.00
N PHE A 15 10.00 -0.84 2.13
CA PHE A 15 9.91 -1.75 0.98
C PHE A 15 8.93 -1.22 -0.08
N ILE A 16 7.72 -0.83 0.33
CA ILE A 16 6.71 -0.28 -0.57
C ILE A 16 7.24 1.00 -1.25
N ASP A 17 7.88 1.90 -0.50
CA ASP A 17 8.46 3.13 -1.06
C ASP A 17 9.56 2.85 -2.08
N GLY A 18 10.38 1.82 -1.84
CA GLY A 18 11.43 1.41 -2.78
C GLY A 18 10.90 0.83 -4.10
N VAL A 19 9.71 0.22 -4.11
CA VAL A 19 9.12 -0.40 -5.31
C VAL A 19 8.03 0.45 -5.98
N ALA A 20 7.46 1.42 -5.26
CA ALA A 20 6.47 2.37 -5.77
C ALA A 20 7.16 3.50 -6.56
N VAL A 21 7.73 3.16 -7.71
CA VAL A 21 8.48 4.09 -8.57
C VAL A 21 7.65 4.52 -9.77
N ALA A 22 7.53 5.83 -9.96
CA ALA A 22 6.82 6.42 -11.09
C ALA A 22 7.43 5.98 -12.44
N ASN A 23 6.57 5.79 -13.44
CA ASN A 23 6.89 5.25 -14.76
C ASN A 23 7.48 3.82 -14.74
N LYS A 24 7.41 3.11 -13.60
CA LYS A 24 7.79 1.70 -13.45
C LYS A 24 6.64 0.85 -12.93
N THR A 25 5.99 1.30 -11.86
CA THR A 25 4.85 0.60 -11.24
C THR A 25 3.55 1.38 -11.30
N PHE A 26 3.62 2.70 -11.53
CA PHE A 26 2.46 3.56 -11.78
C PHE A 26 2.85 4.82 -12.56
N SER A 27 1.88 5.60 -13.05
CA SER A 27 2.05 6.98 -13.55
C SER A 27 1.38 8.00 -12.63
N TYR A 28 1.95 9.20 -12.54
CA TYR A 28 1.29 10.33 -11.88
C TYR A 28 0.12 10.84 -12.71
N LYS A 29 -0.90 11.34 -12.00
CA LYS A 29 -1.99 12.12 -12.58
C LYS A 29 -1.39 13.27 -13.41
N TYR A 30 -1.85 13.45 -14.64
CA TYR A 30 -1.39 14.45 -15.60
C TYR A 30 -0.01 14.20 -16.24
N SER A 31 0.67 13.10 -15.94
CA SER A 31 1.92 12.76 -16.66
C SER A 31 1.67 12.28 -18.09
N THR A 32 0.53 11.61 -18.31
CA THR A 32 0.13 11.04 -19.62
C THR A 32 -1.38 11.04 -19.82
N THR A 33 -2.16 10.96 -18.75
CA THR A 33 -3.63 11.00 -18.74
C THR A 33 -4.13 11.89 -17.61
N GLN A 34 -5.45 12.13 -17.53
CA GLN A 34 -6.04 12.89 -16.43
C GLN A 34 -6.09 12.12 -15.09
N ASP A 35 -5.63 10.87 -15.04
CA ASP A 35 -5.69 10.00 -13.86
C ASP A 35 -4.31 9.39 -13.54
N ALA A 36 -4.12 8.95 -12.29
CA ALA A 36 -2.97 8.12 -11.95
C ALA A 36 -3.26 6.67 -12.36
N VAL A 37 -2.35 6.03 -13.10
CA VAL A 37 -2.56 4.67 -13.64
C VAL A 37 -1.57 3.70 -13.00
N GLY A 38 -2.06 2.62 -12.38
CA GLY A 38 -1.22 1.53 -11.89
C GLY A 38 -0.87 0.55 -13.01
N PHE A 39 0.38 0.11 -13.09
CA PHE A 39 0.85 -0.79 -14.16
C PHE A 39 0.81 -2.27 -13.77
N LEU A 40 0.72 -2.57 -12.48
CA LEU A 40 0.71 -3.93 -11.92
C LEU A 40 -0.70 -4.52 -11.95
N THR A 41 -1.27 -4.71 -13.14
CA THR A 41 -2.66 -5.16 -13.36
C THR A 41 -2.84 -6.68 -13.24
N ASN A 42 -1.76 -7.42 -13.01
CA ASN A 42 -1.72 -8.88 -12.97
C ASN A 42 -1.56 -9.45 -11.54
N LEU A 43 -1.69 -8.61 -10.50
CA LEU A 43 -1.53 -9.04 -9.11
C LEU A 43 -2.88 -9.15 -8.40
N ASN A 44 -3.05 -10.24 -7.64
CA ASN A 44 -4.10 -10.38 -6.63
C ASN A 44 -3.47 -10.17 -5.26
N VAL A 45 -3.96 -9.19 -4.50
CA VAL A 45 -3.32 -8.76 -3.25
C VAL A 45 -4.20 -9.09 -2.04
N LEU A 46 -3.59 -9.71 -1.02
CA LEU A 46 -4.19 -9.96 0.29
C LEU A 46 -3.33 -9.30 1.37
N VAL A 47 -3.96 -8.51 2.26
CA VAL A 47 -3.30 -7.89 3.41
C VAL A 47 -3.62 -8.70 4.66
N ILE A 48 -2.61 -9.33 5.26
CA ILE A 48 -2.76 -10.08 6.52
C ILE A 48 -2.12 -9.27 7.65
N GLY A 49 -2.95 -8.71 8.51
CA GLY A 49 -2.53 -7.88 9.65
C GLY A 49 -2.82 -8.53 11.00
N SER A 50 -2.06 -8.16 12.03
CA SER A 50 -2.45 -8.35 13.43
C SER A 50 -2.40 -7.02 14.17
N GLN A 51 -3.28 -6.82 15.15
CA GLN A 51 -3.35 -5.62 15.97
C GLN A 51 -3.49 -5.99 17.45
N GLY A 52 -3.01 -5.12 18.33
CA GLY A 52 -3.19 -5.29 19.78
C GLY A 52 -4.57 -4.84 20.29
N ALA A 53 -5.31 -4.07 19.50
CA ALA A 53 -6.67 -3.66 19.84
C ALA A 53 -7.65 -4.84 19.76
N ASN A 54 -8.69 -4.81 20.59
CA ASN A 54 -9.74 -5.82 20.56
C ASN A 54 -10.47 -5.83 19.21
N PHE A 55 -11.00 -7.00 18.83
CA PHE A 55 -11.86 -7.13 17.67
C PHE A 55 -13.03 -6.13 17.72
N GLY A 56 -13.29 -5.45 16.60
CA GLY A 56 -14.36 -4.45 16.48
C GLY A 56 -14.04 -3.06 17.04
N THR A 57 -12.85 -2.83 17.63
CA THR A 57 -12.41 -1.48 18.04
C THR A 57 -12.32 -0.53 16.85
N TYR A 58 -11.97 -1.08 15.69
CA TYR A 58 -11.87 -0.36 14.44
C TYR A 58 -12.76 -1.01 13.38
N PRO A 59 -13.35 -0.23 12.46
CA PRO A 59 -14.38 -0.70 11.52
C PRO A 59 -13.84 -1.46 10.30
N TRP A 60 -12.52 -1.64 10.20
CA TRP A 60 -11.85 -2.32 9.08
C TRP A 60 -11.56 -3.79 9.38
#